data_AF-A0A0M8VB91-F1
#
_entry.id   AF-A0A0M8VB91-F1
#
_cell.length_a   1.000
_cell.length_b   1.000
_cell.length_c   1.000
_cell.angle_alpha   90.00
_cell.angle_beta   90.00
_cell.angle_gamma   90.00
#
_symmetry.space_group_name_H-M   'P 1'
#
loop_
_entity.id
_entity.type
_entity.pdbx_description
1 polymer ?
#
loop_
_entity_poly.entity_id
_entity_poly.type
_entity_poly.pdbx_seq_one_letter_code
_entity_poly.pdbx_strand_id
1 'polypeptide(L)' 'MTRLRPRPEQTQEGEESVKFVLEVTMDEGASARDRASELGRILRYWGGNLHHYALEPGDGAAVHDSAYQEVGAWRVVAS' A
#
# COMPACT_ATOMS: atom_id res chain seq x y z
N MET A 1 27.53 -47.70 -17.99
CA MET A 1 27.82 -46.42 -17.31
C MET A 1 26.89 -45.35 -17.89
N THR A 2 25.73 -45.15 -17.27
CA THR A 2 24.75 -44.16 -17.73
C THR A 2 25.00 -42.85 -16.97
N ARG A 3 25.43 -41.79 -17.68
CA ARG A 3 25.50 -40.45 -17.09
C ARG A 3 24.08 -39.92 -16.91
N LEU A 4 23.66 -39.78 -15.66
CA LEU A 4 22.47 -39.00 -15.28
C LEU A 4 22.66 -37.57 -15.80
N ARG A 5 21.73 -37.10 -16.62
CA ARG A 5 21.68 -35.68 -17.03
C ARG A 5 21.36 -34.84 -15.78
N PRO A 6 22.04 -33.71 -15.54
CA PRO A 6 21.68 -32.81 -14.46
C PRO A 6 20.27 -32.25 -14.70
N ARG A 7 19.49 -32.17 -13.61
CA ARG A 7 18.16 -31.53 -13.57
C ARG A 7 18.33 -30.04 -13.91
N PRO A 8 17.45 -29.43 -14.73
CA PRO A 8 17.52 -27.98 -14.96
C PRO A 8 17.36 -27.26 -13.63
N GLU A 9 18.32 -26.38 -13.33
CA GLU A 9 18.29 -25.44 -12.23
C GLU A 9 17.04 -24.57 -12.44
N GLN A 10 16.05 -24.72 -11.56
CA GLN A 10 14.90 -23.83 -11.53
C GLN A 10 15.44 -22.49 -11.05
N THR A 11 15.71 -21.57 -11.98
CA THR A 11 15.88 -20.17 -11.64
C THR A 11 14.57 -19.73 -11.04
N GLN A 12 14.56 -19.50 -9.73
CA GLN A 12 13.45 -18.83 -9.07
C GLN A 12 13.46 -17.39 -9.61
N GLU A 13 12.76 -17.15 -10.72
CA GLU A 13 12.32 -15.82 -11.09
C GLU A 13 11.56 -15.30 -9.87
N GLY A 14 12.14 -14.30 -9.19
CA GLY A 14 11.49 -13.67 -8.05
C GLY A 14 10.10 -13.25 -8.50
N GLU A 15 9.08 -13.76 -7.85
CA GLU A 15 7.70 -13.37 -8.10
C GLU A 15 7.61 -11.87 -7.76
N GLU A 16 7.68 -11.00 -8.76
CA GLU A 16 7.42 -9.57 -8.56
C GLU A 16 6.01 -9.46 -8.01
N SER A 17 5.91 -9.12 -6.73
CA SER A 17 4.65 -9.04 -6.03
C SER A 17 4.24 -7.58 -5.89
N VAL A 18 2.94 -7.33 -5.91
CA VAL A 18 2.40 -5.98 -5.77
C VAL A 18 2.08 -5.72 -4.31
N LYS A 19 2.57 -4.59 -3.76
CA LYS A 19 2.37 -4.18 -2.37
C LYS A 19 1.69 -2.83 -2.29
N PHE A 20 0.60 -2.76 -1.54
CA PHE A 20 -0.06 -1.51 -1.16
C PHE A 20 0.52 -0.97 0.14
N VAL A 21 0.85 0.32 0.17
CA VAL A 21 1.36 1.02 1.35
C VAL A 21 0.49 2.26 1.59
N LEU A 22 0.02 2.42 2.83
CA LEU A 22 -0.64 3.63 3.31
C LEU A 22 0.13 4.15 4.52
N GLU A 23 0.58 5.39 4.41
CA GLU A 23 1.29 6.08 5.48
C GLU A 23 0.48 7.34 5.84
N VAL A 24 0.13 7.48 7.12
CA VAL A 24 -0.66 8.61 7.64
C VAL A 24 -0.01 9.10 8.93
N THR A 25 0.33 10.39 8.95
CA THR A 25 0.75 11.09 10.16
C THR A 25 -0.46 11.34 11.05
N MET A 26 -0.35 10.93 12.31
CA MET A 26 -1.41 11.11 13.30
C MET A 26 -1.08 12.29 14.21
N ASP A 27 -2.08 13.12 14.51
CA ASP A 27 -1.91 14.23 15.45
C ASP A 27 -1.72 13.73 16.89
N GLU A 28 -0.52 13.95 17.42
CA GLU A 28 -0.15 13.60 18.79
C GLU A 28 -0.88 14.46 19.83
N GLY A 29 -1.28 15.68 19.46
CA GLY A 29 -2.05 16.60 20.31
C GLY A 29 -3.52 16.24 20.43
N ALA A 30 -4.05 15.42 19.52
CA ALA A 30 -5.44 14.98 19.54
C ALA A 30 -5.70 13.92 20.64
N SER A 31 -6.97 13.76 21.02
CA SER A 31 -7.35 12.63 21.88
C SER A 31 -7.27 11.31 21.09
N ALA A 32 -7.14 10.18 21.80
CA ALA A 32 -7.17 8.86 21.14
C ALA A 32 -8.47 8.60 20.36
N ARG A 33 -9.59 9.12 20.86
CA ARG A 33 -10.90 9.04 20.19
C ARG A 33 -10.91 9.85 18.90
N ASP A 34 -10.35 11.05 18.92
CA ASP A 34 -10.31 11.93 17.75
C ASP A 34 -9.37 11.35 16.69
N ARG A 35 -8.19 10.84 17.08
CA ARG A 35 -7.30 10.10 16.19
C ARG A 35 -8.00 8.91 15.52
N ALA A 36 -8.70 8.09 16.31
CA ALA A 36 -9.42 6.92 15.77
C ALA A 36 -10.54 7.33 14.80
N SER A 37 -11.28 8.40 15.14
CA SER A 37 -12.34 8.95 14.30
C SER A 37 -11.79 9.46 12.97
N GLU A 38 -10.69 10.23 13.02
CA GLU A 38 -10.07 10.82 11.83
C GLU A 38 -9.43 9.76 10.94
N LEU A 39 -8.68 8.81 11.52
CA LEU A 39 -8.13 7.68 10.77
C LEU A 39 -9.25 6.85 10.13
N GLY A 40 -10.33 6.55 10.87
CA GLY A 40 -11.47 5.81 10.32
C GLY A 40 -12.13 6.53 9.14
N ARG A 41 -12.24 7.87 9.20
CA ARG A 41 -12.74 8.70 8.10
C ARG A 41 -11.82 8.60 6.89
N ILE A 42 -10.51 8.74 7.08
CA ILE A 42 -9.49 8.59 6.04
C ILE A 42 -9.63 7.23 5.36
N LEU A 43 -9.61 6.13 6.14
CA LEU A 43 -9.74 4.74 5.65
C LEU A 43 -11.00 4.53 4.81
N ARG A 44 -12.14 5.10 5.23
CA ARG A 44 -13.40 5.00 4.50
C ARG A 44 -13.34 5.70 3.14
N TYR A 45 -12.77 6.91 3.07
CA TYR A 45 -12.77 7.70 1.83
C TYR A 45 -11.87 7.10 0.76
N TRP A 46 -10.58 6.90 1.04
CA TRP A 46 -9.69 6.34 0.01
C TRP A 46 -10.05 4.88 -0.29
N GLY A 47 -10.45 4.08 0.72
CA GLY A 47 -10.86 2.70 0.53
C GLY A 47 -12.08 2.59 -0.39
N GLY A 48 -13.04 3.50 -0.22
CA GLY A 48 -14.17 3.63 -1.14
C GLY A 48 -13.76 4.08 -2.54
N ASN A 49 -12.65 4.81 -2.70
CA ASN A 49 -12.19 5.34 -3.98
C ASN A 49 -11.27 4.39 -4.77
N LEU A 50 -10.74 3.33 -4.13
CA LEU A 50 -9.76 2.42 -4.75
C LEU A 50 -10.27 1.74 -6.03
N HIS A 51 -11.58 1.54 -6.17
CA HIS A 51 -12.18 0.93 -7.36
C HIS A 51 -12.00 1.76 -8.65
N HIS A 52 -11.52 3.01 -8.53
CA HIS A 52 -11.16 3.87 -9.67
C HIS A 52 -9.71 3.69 -10.16
N TYR A 53 -8.89 2.91 -9.46
CA TYR A 53 -7.46 2.74 -9.76
C TYR A 53 -7.16 1.33 -10.27
N ALA A 54 -6.15 1.20 -11.12
CA ALA A 54 -5.68 -0.08 -11.62
C ALA A 54 -4.93 -0.90 -10.54
N LEU A 55 -4.38 -0.19 -9.55
CA LEU A 55 -3.54 -0.75 -8.48
C LEU A 55 -2.25 -1.36 -9.05
N GLU A 56 -1.64 -0.64 -9.98
CA GLU A 56 -0.36 -1.00 -10.58
C GLU A 56 0.81 -0.26 -9.89
N PRO A 57 2.03 -0.81 -9.87
CA PRO A 57 3.20 -0.12 -9.36
C PRO A 57 3.33 1.29 -9.94
N GLY A 58 3.38 2.30 -9.07
CA GLY A 58 3.38 3.72 -9.46
C GLY A 58 2.06 4.44 -9.18
N ASP A 59 0.95 3.72 -9.00
CA ASP A 59 -0.31 4.31 -8.56
C ASP A 59 -0.20 4.84 -7.13
N GLY A 60 -0.83 5.98 -6.87
CA GLY A 60 -0.83 6.60 -5.55
C GLY A 60 -1.60 7.91 -5.53
N ALA A 61 -1.96 8.36 -4.32
CA ALA A 61 -2.47 9.72 -4.11
C ALA A 61 -2.20 10.21 -2.68
N ALA A 62 -2.19 11.54 -2.53
CA ALA A 62 -2.11 12.20 -1.24
C ALA A 62 -3.38 11.95 -0.41
N VAL A 63 -3.18 11.76 0.90
CA VAL A 63 -4.22 11.57 1.90
C VAL A 63 -4.40 12.88 2.64
N HIS A 64 -5.66 13.31 2.78
CA HIS A 64 -6.00 14.56 3.43
C HIS A 64 -6.90 14.34 4.65
N ASP A 65 -6.67 15.13 5.69
CA ASP A 65 -7.53 15.16 6.87
C ASP A 65 -8.86 15.90 6.62
N SER A 66 -9.67 16.05 7.66
CA SER A 66 -10.97 16.72 7.58
C SER A 66 -10.85 18.23 7.36
N ALA A 67 -9.67 18.81 7.61
CA ALA A 67 -9.34 20.20 7.35
C ALA A 67 -8.64 20.40 5.98
N TYR A 68 -8.68 19.39 5.11
CA TYR A 68 -8.03 19.39 3.80
C TYR A 68 -6.51 19.61 3.85
N GLN A 69 -5.88 19.29 4.97
CA GLN A 69 -4.42 19.27 5.08
C GLN A 69 -3.90 17.91 4.61
N GLU A 70 -2.83 17.92 3.84
CA GLU A 70 -2.12 16.68 3.49
C GLU A 70 -1.49 16.08 4.75
N VAL A 71 -1.81 14.82 5.03
CA VAL A 71 -1.35 14.09 6.21
C VAL A 71 -0.65 12.78 5.85
N GLY A 72 -0.42 12.51 4.57
CA GLY A 72 0.26 11.32 4.11
C GLY A 72 -0.10 10.95 2.68
N ALA A 73 0.15 9.70 2.33
CA ALA A 73 -0.13 9.19 0.98
C ALA A 73 -0.36 7.68 1.01
N TRP A 74 -1.02 7.19 -0.03
CA TRP A 74 -0.98 5.77 -0.38
C TRP A 74 -0.25 5.57 -1.71
N ARG A 75 0.36 4.40 -1.87
CA ARG A 75 1.08 4.00 -3.08
C ARG A 75 1.06 2.50 -3.28
N VAL A 76 1.10 2.08 -4.53
CA VAL A 76 1.37 0.71 -4.94
C VAL A 76 2.81 0.61 -5.41
N VAL A 77 3.55 -0.38 -4.89
CA VAL A 77 4.95 -0.60 -5.21
C VAL A 77 5.19 -2.05 -5.62
N ALA A 78 6.18 -2.28 -6.48
CA ALA A 78 6.74 -3.60 -6.70
C ALA A 78 7.46 -4.09 -5.43
N SER A 79 7.43 -5.40 -5.17
CA SER A 79 7.95 -6.00 -3.94
C SER A 79 8.51 -7.40 -4.16
#